data_AF-A0A7D5QDK1-F1
#
_entry.id   AF-A0A7D5QDK1-F1
#
_cell.length_a   1.000
_cell.length_b   1.000
_cell.length_c   1.000
_cell.angle_alpha   90.00
_cell.angle_beta   90.00
_cell.angle_gamma   90.00
#
_symmetry.space_group_name_H-M   'P 1'
#
loop_
_entity.id
_entity.type
_entity.pdbx_description
1 polymer ?
#
loop_
_entity_poly.entity_id
_entity_poly.type
_entity_poly.pdbx_seq_one_letter_code
_entity_poly.pdbx_strand_id
1 'polypeptide(L)'
;MSSALHLAVRTVHLLGMVALVGGSALAWHGLRTADRVPSARLLRFELWFWALLGLVLATGVGNLGAVGAPGPGTRWGSVLTAKLLVALAFVVGSFLRSLAVLRLPADATVPDRGGATLERAYGATAATLLLLVALAEVLAHG
;
A
#
# COMPACT_ATOMS: atom_id res chain seq x y z
N MET A 1 21.43 16.18 9.07
CA MET A 1 20.66 15.20 9.88
C MET A 1 21.65 14.24 10.54
N SER A 2 21.44 13.84 11.80
CA SER A 2 22.27 12.81 12.42
C SER A 2 22.07 11.46 11.71
N SER A 3 23.12 10.64 11.62
CA SER A 3 23.06 9.30 11.02
C SER A 3 21.97 8.42 11.66
N ALA A 4 21.75 8.57 12.97
CA ALA A 4 20.70 7.90 13.73
C ALA A 4 19.29 8.25 13.23
N LEU A 5 19.01 9.52 12.91
CA LEU A 5 17.71 9.95 12.41
C LEU A 5 17.43 9.37 11.02
N HIS A 6 18.43 9.35 10.14
CA HIS A 6 18.29 8.74 8.81
C HIS A 6 18.00 7.23 8.91
N LEU A 7 18.70 6.52 9.80
CA LEU A 7 18.43 5.10 10.05
C LEU A 7 17.02 4.88 10.60
N ALA A 8 16.58 5.70 11.55
CA ALA A 8 15.23 5.61 12.12
C ALA A 8 14.15 5.78 11.05
N VAL A 9 14.25 6.80 10.18
CA VAL A 9 13.30 7.02 9.07
C VAL A 9 13.26 5.81 8.14
N ARG A 10 14.42 5.27 7.77
CA ARG A 10 14.50 4.09 6.90
C ARG A 10 13.86 2.86 7.54
N THR A 11 14.14 2.61 8.82
CA THR A 11 13.56 1.47 9.56
C THR A 11 12.04 1.61 9.65
N VAL A 12 11.53 2.80 9.99
CA VAL A 12 10.09 3.08 10.03
C VAL A 12 9.44 2.87 8.66
N HIS A 13 10.08 3.33 7.58
CA HIS A 13 9.61 3.12 6.23
C HIS A 13 9.50 1.62 5.88
N LEU A 14 10.55 0.84 6.19
CA LEU A 14 10.57 -0.60 5.92
C LEU A 14 9.51 -1.34 6.74
N LEU A 15 9.40 -1.05 8.04
CA LEU A 15 8.36 -1.65 8.90
C LEU A 15 6.95 -1.29 8.40
N GLY A 16 6.74 -0.05 7.97
CA GLY A 16 5.49 0.38 7.36
C GLY A 16 5.16 -0.41 6.09
N MET A 17 6.14 -0.61 5.21
CA MET A 17 5.96 -1.42 3.98
C MET A 17 5.65 -2.88 4.30
N VAL A 18 6.35 -3.50 5.26
CA VAL A 18 6.07 -4.87 5.70
C VAL A 18 4.64 -4.97 6.25
N ALA A 19 4.23 -4.02 7.08
CA ALA A 19 2.88 -3.99 7.65
C ALA A 19 1.79 -3.81 6.57
N LEU A 20 2.03 -2.94 5.58
CA LEU A 20 1.09 -2.73 4.46
C LEU A 20 0.95 -3.98 3.59
N VAL A 21 2.08 -4.60 3.19
CA VAL A 21 2.10 -5.81 2.37
C VAL A 21 1.45 -6.97 3.13
N GLY A 22 1.94 -7.25 4.33
CA GLY A 22 1.45 -8.35 5.17
C GLY A 22 -0.02 -8.17 5.55
N GLY A 23 -0.42 -6.97 5.96
CA GLY A 23 -1.81 -6.66 6.28
C GLY A 23 -2.74 -6.84 5.08
N SER A 24 -2.35 -6.35 3.90
CA SER A 24 -3.16 -6.51 2.68
C SER A 24 -3.28 -7.98 2.26
N ALA A 25 -2.19 -8.74 2.38
CA ALA A 25 -2.17 -10.19 2.10
C ALA A 25 -3.05 -10.97 3.08
N LEU A 26 -3.01 -10.63 4.39
CA LEU A 26 -3.86 -11.25 5.41
C LEU A 26 -5.35 -10.90 5.21
N ALA A 27 -5.65 -9.65 4.85
CA ALA A 27 -7.01 -9.23 4.53
C ALA A 27 -7.57 -9.99 3.31
N TRP A 28 -6.76 -10.11 2.25
CA TRP A 28 -7.10 -10.90 1.07
C TRP A 28 -7.31 -12.38 1.42
N HIS A 29 -6.37 -12.98 2.15
CA HIS A 29 -6.47 -14.38 2.56
C HIS A 29 -7.72 -14.63 3.41
N GLY A 30 -8.01 -13.75 4.38
CA GLY A 30 -9.19 -13.88 5.24
C GLY A 30 -10.50 -13.77 4.46
N LEU A 31 -10.58 -12.89 3.44
CA LEU A 31 -11.74 -12.81 2.55
C LEU A 31 -11.89 -14.04 1.65
N ARG A 32 -10.78 -14.71 1.32
CA ARG A 32 -10.77 -15.90 0.47
C ARG A 32 -11.12 -17.18 1.23
N THR A 33 -10.76 -17.28 2.51
CA THR A 33 -10.88 -18.54 3.27
C THR A 33 -11.94 -18.54 4.36
N ALA A 34 -12.37 -17.36 4.84
CA ALA A 34 -13.41 -17.30 5.87
C ALA A 34 -14.81 -17.29 5.24
N ASP A 35 -15.74 -18.07 5.81
CA ASP A 35 -17.14 -18.08 5.39
C ASP A 35 -17.81 -16.72 5.55
N ARG A 36 -17.42 -15.95 6.58
CA ARG A 36 -17.94 -14.60 6.85
C ARG A 36 -16.87 -13.69 7.44
N VAL A 37 -16.72 -12.50 6.87
CA VAL A 37 -15.87 -11.43 7.40
C VAL A 37 -16.74 -10.28 7.90
N PRO A 38 -16.65 -9.89 9.19
CA PRO A 38 -17.36 -8.73 9.70
C PRO A 38 -16.86 -7.42 9.06
N SER A 39 -17.77 -6.52 8.66
CA SER A 39 -17.42 -5.22 8.09
C SER A 39 -16.54 -4.37 9.03
N ALA A 40 -16.78 -4.44 10.34
CA ALA A 40 -15.97 -3.77 11.36
C ALA A 40 -14.47 -4.14 11.31
N ARG A 41 -14.13 -5.38 10.93
CA ARG A 41 -12.73 -5.82 10.75
C ARG A 41 -12.10 -5.12 9.54
N LEU A 42 -12.85 -5.01 8.44
CA LEU A 42 -12.39 -4.32 7.23
C LEU A 42 -12.23 -2.82 7.47
N LEU A 43 -13.18 -2.19 8.18
CA LEU A 43 -13.07 -0.77 8.55
C LEU A 43 -11.82 -0.49 9.41
N ARG A 44 -11.53 -1.36 10.37
CA ARG A 44 -10.31 -1.24 11.19
C ARG A 44 -9.05 -1.42 10.36
N PHE A 45 -9.07 -2.36 9.42
CA PHE A 45 -7.98 -2.52 8.46
C PHE A 45 -7.78 -1.23 7.64
N GLU A 46 -8.85 -0.66 7.07
CA GLU A 46 -8.76 0.57 6.26
C GLU A 46 -8.16 1.73 7.05
N LEU A 47 -8.58 1.91 8.31
CA LEU A 47 -8.02 2.94 9.19
C LEU A 47 -6.50 2.81 9.34
N TRP A 48 -6.02 1.61 9.71
CA TRP A 48 -4.60 1.36 9.89
C TRP A 48 -3.84 1.41 8.56
N PHE A 49 -4.45 0.94 7.48
CA PHE A 49 -3.89 0.99 6.14
C PHE A 49 -3.60 2.43 5.73
N TRP A 50 -4.54 3.36 5.91
CA TRP A 50 -4.33 4.77 5.57
C TRP A 50 -3.29 5.45 6.46
N ALA A 51 -3.28 5.15 7.75
CA ALA A 51 -2.26 5.67 8.67
C ALA A 51 -0.85 5.22 8.26
N LEU A 52 -0.67 3.93 8.00
CA LEU A 52 0.60 3.34 7.57
C LEU A 52 1.02 3.82 6.18
N LEU A 53 0.08 3.93 5.24
CA LEU A 53 0.34 4.44 3.90
C LEU A 53 0.80 5.90 3.94
N GLY A 54 0.13 6.75 4.73
CA GLY A 54 0.54 8.13 4.95
C GLY A 54 1.97 8.21 5.50
N LEU A 55 2.30 7.39 6.49
CA LEU A 55 3.66 7.30 7.06
C LEU A 55 4.70 6.87 6.02
N VAL A 56 4.40 5.84 5.22
CA VAL A 56 5.29 5.35 4.16
C VAL A 56 5.47 6.39 3.06
N LEU A 57 4.42 7.10 2.66
CA LEU A 57 4.51 8.17 1.68
C LEU A 57 5.35 9.34 2.19
N ALA A 58 5.11 9.79 3.43
CA ALA A 58 5.88 10.89 4.03
C ALA A 58 7.37 10.56 4.12
N THR A 59 7.70 9.36 4.59
CA THR A 59 9.09 8.89 4.66
C THR A 59 9.70 8.63 3.27
N GLY A 60 8.90 8.17 2.30
CA GLY A 60 9.34 7.97 0.91
C GLY A 60 9.66 9.27 0.18
N VAL A 61 8.83 10.31 0.33
CA VAL A 61 9.08 11.65 -0.23
C VAL A 61 10.32 12.27 0.40
N GLY A 62 10.48 12.14 1.72
CA GLY A 62 11.68 12.60 2.42
C GLY A 62 12.96 11.94 1.87
N ASN A 63 12.92 10.63 1.63
CA ASN A 63 14.04 9.89 1.04
C ASN A 63 14.35 10.35 -0.40
N LEU A 64 13.32 10.57 -1.23
CA LEU A 64 13.51 11.09 -2.60
C LEU A 64 14.13 12.49 -2.59
N GLY A 65 13.68 13.37 -1.69
CA GLY A 65 14.23 14.72 -1.54
C GLY A 65 15.69 14.73 -1.09
N ALA A 66 16.10 13.76 -0.27
CA ALA A 66 17.48 13.64 0.19
C ALA A 66 18.45 13.11 -0.88
N VAL A 67 18.00 12.22 -1.76
CA VAL A 67 18.81 11.62 -2.84
C VAL A 67 18.89 12.53 -4.07
N GLY A 68 17.90 13.42 -4.25
CA GLY A 68 17.80 14.32 -5.40
C GLY A 68 17.14 13.62 -6.60
N ALA A 69 16.04 14.18 -7.10
CA ALA A 69 15.27 13.53 -8.16
C ALA A 69 16.04 13.54 -9.52
N PRO A 70 16.12 12.41 -10.23
CA PRO A 70 16.65 12.33 -11.59
C PRO A 70 15.90 13.27 -12.53
N GLY A 71 16.60 13.83 -13.53
CA GLY A 71 15.93 14.40 -14.68
C GLY A 71 15.07 13.34 -15.43
N PRO A 72 13.85 13.68 -15.87
CA PRO A 72 12.90 12.72 -16.46
C PRO A 72 13.39 12.07 -17.77
N GLY A 73 14.38 12.66 -18.45
CA GLY A 73 15.01 12.10 -19.65
C GLY A 73 16.03 10.99 -19.40
N THR A 74 16.31 10.64 -18.14
CA THR A 74 17.27 9.57 -17.79
C THR A 74 16.55 8.23 -17.58
N ARG A 75 17.26 7.10 -17.78
CA ARG A 75 16.72 5.77 -17.46
C ARG A 75 16.23 5.71 -16.01
N TRP A 76 17.01 6.28 -15.08
CA TRP A 76 16.64 6.40 -13.66
C TRP A 76 15.37 7.23 -13.45
N GLY A 77 15.22 8.34 -14.17
CA GLY A 77 14.01 9.17 -14.20
C GLY A 77 12.77 8.46 -14.73
N SER A 78 12.92 7.65 -15.78
CA SER A 78 11.81 6.86 -16.34
C SER A 78 11.28 5.82 -15.35
N VAL A 79 12.16 5.08 -14.66
CA VAL A 79 11.77 4.08 -13.64
C VAL A 79 11.13 4.76 -12.43
N LEU A 80 11.68 5.89 -11.97
CA LEU A 80 11.06 6.67 -10.90
C LEU A 80 9.67 7.15 -11.29
N THR A 81 9.51 7.68 -12.52
CA THR A 81 8.22 8.14 -13.03
C THR A 81 7.20 7.00 -13.08
N ALA A 82 7.60 5.83 -13.59
CA ALA A 82 6.76 4.64 -13.59
C ALA A 82 6.33 4.24 -12.17
N LYS A 83 7.27 4.22 -11.21
CA LYS A 83 6.96 3.93 -9.80
C LYS A 83 5.96 4.93 -9.22
N LEU A 84 6.10 6.22 -9.51
CA LEU A 84 5.18 7.26 -9.02
C LEU A 84 3.79 7.12 -9.65
N LEU A 85 3.69 6.80 -10.94
CA LEU A 85 2.42 6.54 -11.61
C LEU A 85 1.73 5.30 -11.02
N VAL A 86 2.48 4.21 -10.78
CA VAL A 86 1.95 3.01 -10.12
C VAL A 86 1.50 3.33 -8.69
N ALA A 87 2.27 4.13 -7.94
CA ALA A 87 1.90 4.56 -6.59
C ALA A 87 0.63 5.43 -6.58
N LEU A 88 0.47 6.33 -7.55
CA LEU A 88 -0.73 7.14 -7.70
C LEU A 88 -1.96 6.25 -8.02
N ALA A 89 -1.83 5.38 -9.01
CA ALA A 89 -2.89 4.43 -9.36
C ALA A 89 -3.26 3.53 -8.17
N PHE A 90 -2.26 3.09 -7.39
CA PHE A 90 -2.45 2.34 -6.16
C PHE A 90 -3.24 3.11 -5.10
N VAL A 91 -2.90 4.37 -4.85
CA VAL A 91 -3.61 5.22 -3.89
C VAL A 91 -5.08 5.41 -4.31
N VAL A 92 -5.31 5.74 -5.59
CA VAL A 92 -6.66 5.90 -6.13
C VAL A 92 -7.46 4.60 -6.04
N GLY A 93 -6.88 3.47 -6.45
CA GLY A 93 -7.51 2.15 -6.34
C GLY A 93 -7.83 1.77 -4.90
N SER A 94 -6.92 2.05 -3.97
CA SER A 94 -7.12 1.81 -2.52
C SER A 94 -8.21 2.72 -1.95
N PHE A 95 -8.33 3.94 -2.44
CA PHE A 95 -9.43 4.86 -2.09
C PHE A 95 -10.77 4.32 -2.56
N LEU A 96 -10.89 3.86 -3.81
CA LEU A 96 -12.10 3.25 -4.32
C LEU A 96 -12.49 1.99 -3.53
N ARG A 97 -11.50 1.16 -3.17
CA ARG A 97 -11.70 0.01 -2.25
C ARG A 97 -12.25 0.47 -0.90
N SER A 98 -11.67 1.52 -0.31
CA SER A 98 -12.12 2.07 0.98
C SER A 98 -13.56 2.57 0.92
N LEU A 99 -13.95 3.25 -0.17
CA LEU A 99 -15.32 3.69 -0.38
C LEU A 99 -16.30 2.50 -0.48
N ALA A 100 -15.89 1.40 -1.10
CA ALA A 100 -16.70 0.19 -1.16
C ALA A 100 -16.90 -0.42 0.23
N VAL A 101 -15.86 -0.42 1.08
CA VAL A 101 -15.95 -0.90 2.48
C VAL A 101 -16.84 0.01 3.33
N LEU A 102 -16.74 1.34 3.17
CA LEU A 102 -17.56 2.32 3.91
C LEU A 102 -19.04 2.24 3.58
N ARG A 103 -19.42 1.65 2.44
CA ARG A 103 -20.83 1.42 2.07
C ARG A 103 -21.42 0.16 2.71
N LEU A 104 -20.62 -0.65 3.40
CA LEU A 104 -21.11 -1.81 4.13
C LEU A 104 -21.85 -1.35 5.40
N PRO A 105 -23.01 -1.94 5.72
CA PRO A 105 -23.66 -1.71 7.01
C PRO A 105 -22.75 -2.09 8.19
N ALA A 106 -22.90 -1.39 9.32
CA ALA A 106 -22.05 -1.58 10.51
C ALA A 106 -22.09 -3.02 11.05
N ASP A 107 -23.24 -3.69 10.94
CA ASP A 107 -23.45 -5.07 11.40
C ASP A 107 -23.43 -6.09 10.25
N ALA A 108 -23.01 -5.68 9.04
CA ALA A 108 -22.95 -6.58 7.91
C ALA A 108 -21.79 -7.57 8.03
N THR A 109 -22.06 -8.79 7.57
CA THR A 109 -21.03 -9.73 7.15
C THR A 109 -20.95 -9.68 5.64
N VAL A 110 -19.73 -9.66 5.09
CA VAL A 110 -19.54 -9.55 3.64
C VAL A 110 -20.11 -10.80 2.96
N PRO A 111 -21.13 -10.66 2.07
CA PRO A 111 -21.78 -11.79 1.39
C PRO A 111 -20.99 -12.24 0.15
N ASP A 112 -21.16 -13.48 -0.32
CA ASP A 112 -20.39 -14.10 -1.41
C ASP A 112 -20.13 -13.23 -2.65
N ARG A 113 -21.15 -12.53 -3.18
CA ARG A 113 -20.98 -11.65 -4.35
C ARG A 113 -20.22 -10.35 -4.07
N GLY A 114 -20.43 -9.73 -2.90
CA GLY A 114 -19.66 -8.56 -2.46
C GLY A 114 -18.24 -8.94 -2.03
N GLY A 115 -18.10 -10.15 -1.48
CA GLY A 115 -16.87 -10.79 -1.07
C GLY A 115 -15.93 -11.00 -2.24
N ALA A 116 -16.40 -11.54 -3.37
CA ALA A 116 -15.55 -11.77 -4.54
C ALA A 116 -14.92 -10.48 -5.09
N THR A 117 -15.66 -9.37 -5.12
CA THR A 117 -15.13 -8.08 -5.57
C THR A 117 -14.12 -7.50 -4.58
N LEU A 118 -14.44 -7.53 -3.27
CA LEU A 118 -13.52 -7.06 -2.23
C LEU A 118 -12.26 -7.94 -2.15
N GLU A 119 -12.41 -9.26 -2.23
CA GLU A 119 -11.30 -10.23 -2.30
C GLU A 119 -10.34 -9.84 -3.41
N ARG A 120 -10.83 -9.63 -4.64
CA ARG A 120 -10.01 -9.21 -5.78
C ARG A 120 -9.35 -7.84 -5.53
N ALA A 121 -10.06 -6.89 -4.93
CA ALA A 121 -9.51 -5.56 -4.64
C ALA A 121 -8.38 -5.62 -3.59
N TYR A 122 -8.53 -6.41 -2.53
CA TYR A 122 -7.47 -6.61 -1.53
C TYR A 122 -6.30 -7.42 -2.11
N GLY A 123 -6.58 -8.44 -2.94
CA GLY A 123 -5.55 -9.18 -3.67
C GLY A 123 -4.74 -8.28 -4.61
N ALA A 124 -5.42 -7.44 -5.39
CA ALA A 124 -4.79 -6.45 -6.26
C ALA A 124 -3.96 -5.42 -5.47
N THR A 125 -4.41 -5.03 -4.28
CA THR A 125 -3.66 -4.16 -3.36
C THR A 125 -2.34 -4.83 -2.97
N ALA A 126 -2.38 -6.08 -2.49
CA ALA A 126 -1.21 -6.83 -2.07
C ALA A 126 -0.22 -7.02 -3.24
N ALA A 127 -0.72 -7.42 -4.41
CA ALA A 127 0.10 -7.58 -5.62
C ALA A 127 0.75 -6.26 -6.06
N THR A 128 0.01 -5.14 -6.02
CA THR A 128 0.54 -3.82 -6.39
C THR A 128 1.59 -3.33 -5.38
N LEU A 129 1.41 -3.60 -4.09
CA LEU A 129 2.45 -3.30 -3.08
C LEU A 129 3.73 -4.10 -3.33
N LEU A 130 3.62 -5.38 -3.67
CA LEU A 130 4.78 -6.20 -4.06
C LEU A 130 5.47 -5.65 -5.31
N LEU A 131 4.69 -5.24 -6.32
CA LEU A 131 5.23 -4.58 -7.51
C LEU A 131 5.97 -3.29 -7.16
N LEU A 132 5.43 -2.46 -6.26
CA LEU A 132 6.08 -1.24 -5.80
C LEU A 132 7.40 -1.51 -5.06
N VAL A 133 7.47 -2.60 -4.30
CA VAL A 133 8.72 -3.07 -3.66
C VAL A 133 9.72 -3.52 -4.72
N ALA A 134 9.31 -4.36 -5.67
CA ALA A 134 10.18 -4.81 -6.76
C ALA A 134 10.74 -3.64 -7.60
N LEU A 135 9.89 -2.66 -7.94
CA LEU A 135 10.34 -1.43 -8.62
C LEU A 135 11.32 -0.62 -7.77
N ALA A 136 11.18 -0.64 -6.44
CA ALA A 136 12.15 -0.02 -5.55
C ALA A 136 13.51 -0.72 -5.58
N GLU A 137 13.54 -2.05 -5.67
CA GLU A 137 14.78 -2.81 -5.81
C GLU A 137 15.48 -2.52 -7.15
N VAL A 138 14.73 -2.42 -8.25
CA VAL A 138 15.28 -2.03 -9.56
C VAL A 138 15.95 -0.66 -9.48
N LEU A 139 15.30 0.32 -8.83
CA LEU A 139 15.88 1.64 -8.60
C LEU A 139 17.14 1.62 -7.75
N ALA A 140 17.29 0.64 -6.86
CA ALA A 140 18.45 0.50 -5.99
C ALA A 140 19.66 -0.14 -6.69
N HIS A 141 19.44 -0.94 -7.75
CA HIS A 141 20.49 -1.71 -8.43
C HIS A 141 20.83 -1.22 -9.84
N GLY A 142 20.01 -0.35 -10.45
CA GLY A 142 20.30 0.32 -11.73
C GLY A 142 19.67 -0.31 -12.96
#